data_AF-A0A3D2FS63-F1
#
_entry.id   AF-A0A3D2FS63-F1
#
_cell.length_a   1.000
_cell.length_b   1.000
_cell.length_c   1.000
_cell.angle_alpha   90.00
_cell.angle_beta   90.00
_cell.angle_gamma   90.00
#
_symmetry.space_group_name_H-M   'P 1'
#
loop_
_entity.id
_entity.type
_entity.pdbx_description
1 polymer ?
#
loop_
_entity_poly.entity_id
_entity_poly.type
_entity_poly.pdbx_seq_one_letter_code
_entity_poly.pdbx_strand_id
1 'polypeptide(L)'
;DAPNLKVTLQNESGEEVVDAGSVIVSTGFQHFDPGKETQMYGYYEHDDVITIVDAEKMLKDDNFVVPSSGKKPEQICFIQCVGSRDRQIGNQWCSKVCCGIASKQAIEIRDILPETRVFIFYIDMRMYGFWEDEIYWKAQEEKNVNYIRGIVTEITKRGDKLLVKGEDTTMGRPMEIPMDMVVLSVGMEPSEGTTQMADTFKLPLESHGFIGTTGGALNTVQTKVPGVFVAGAAAGPADLEDSISMGGAAVMKACAFLRKSELQPA
;
A
#
# COMPACT_ATOMS: atom_id res chain seq x y z
N ASP A 1 29.49 0.89 22.15
CA ASP A 1 30.48 1.14 21.10
C ASP A 1 29.78 1.11 19.75
N ALA A 2 30.11 2.02 18.84
CA ALA A 2 29.54 2.02 17.49
C ALA A 2 29.73 0.64 16.88
N PRO A 3 28.71 0.00 16.28
CA PRO A 3 28.97 -1.27 15.67
C PRO A 3 29.85 -1.02 14.44
N ASN A 4 31.08 -1.54 14.46
CA ASN A 4 31.83 -1.79 13.24
C ASN A 4 31.08 -2.88 12.47
N LEU A 5 30.04 -2.49 11.72
CA LEU A 5 29.21 -3.43 10.97
C LEU A 5 29.99 -3.84 9.74
N LYS A 6 30.46 -5.09 9.72
CA LYS A 6 30.95 -5.72 8.49
C LYS A 6 29.76 -6.28 7.73
N VAL A 7 29.41 -5.65 6.63
CA VAL A 7 28.28 -6.04 5.79
C VAL A 7 28.82 -6.60 4.49
N THR A 8 28.37 -7.81 4.12
CA THR A 8 28.65 -8.38 2.81
C THR A 8 27.52 -7.96 1.86
N LEU A 9 27.87 -7.25 0.79
CA LEU A 9 26.98 -6.90 -0.30
C LEU A 9 27.15 -7.92 -1.42
N GLN A 10 26.04 -8.47 -1.90
CA GLN A 10 26.02 -9.36 -3.06
C GLN A 10 25.40 -8.61 -4.24
N ASN A 11 26.12 -8.50 -5.34
CA ASN A 11 25.64 -7.88 -6.58
C ASN A 11 25.98 -8.77 -7.79
N GLU A 12 25.60 -8.36 -9.00
CA GLU A 12 25.90 -9.10 -10.23
C GLU A 12 27.41 -9.30 -10.50
N SER A 13 28.26 -8.48 -9.88
CA SER A 13 29.73 -8.51 -10.01
C SER A 13 30.42 -9.34 -8.92
N GLY A 14 29.69 -9.90 -7.95
CA GLY A 14 30.21 -10.75 -6.89
C GLY A 14 29.88 -10.27 -5.47
N GLU A 15 30.68 -10.72 -4.51
CA GLU A 15 30.59 -10.31 -3.11
C GLU A 15 31.59 -9.21 -2.78
N GLU A 16 31.15 -8.16 -2.09
CA GLU A 16 31.97 -7.09 -1.56
C GLU A 16 31.73 -6.96 -0.05
N VAL A 17 32.80 -6.87 0.75
CA VAL A 17 32.67 -6.62 2.19
C VAL A 17 32.90 -5.15 2.48
N VAL A 18 31.92 -4.51 3.10
CA VAL A 18 31.94 -3.09 3.46
C VAL A 18 31.95 -2.94 4.99
N ASP A 19 32.89 -2.17 5.51
CA ASP A 19 32.87 -1.68 6.89
C ASP A 19 31.96 -0.46 6.97
N ALA A 20 30.78 -0.63 7.58
CA ALA A 20 29.78 0.41 7.76
C ALA A 20 29.69 0.85 9.23
N GLY A 21 29.70 2.16 9.48
CA GLY A 21 29.47 2.71 10.83
C GLY A 21 27.99 2.82 11.23
N SER A 22 27.09 2.78 10.24
CA SER A 22 25.65 2.79 10.44
C SER A 22 24.93 2.23 9.22
N VAL A 23 23.74 1.67 9.41
CA VAL A 23 22.89 1.11 8.34
C VAL A 23 21.48 1.70 8.44
N ILE A 24 20.86 1.99 7.30
CA ILE A 24 19.45 2.39 7.21
C ILE A 24 18.72 1.34 6.38
N VAL A 25 17.71 0.70 6.97
CA VAL A 25 16.84 -0.27 6.29
C VAL A 25 15.66 0.47 5.67
N SER A 26 15.59 0.46 4.34
CA SER A 26 14.54 1.12 3.56
C SER A 26 13.98 0.20 2.47
N THR A 27 13.81 -1.08 2.81
CA THR A 27 13.35 -2.18 1.93
C THR A 27 11.85 -2.17 1.64
N GLY A 28 11.14 -1.16 2.13
CA GLY A 28 9.75 -0.89 1.79
C GLY A 28 8.77 -2.00 2.20
N PHE A 29 7.79 -2.20 1.32
CA PHE A 29 6.64 -3.07 1.52
C PHE A 29 6.40 -3.91 0.26
N GLN A 30 5.54 -4.91 0.36
CA GLN A 30 4.98 -5.61 -0.79
C GLN A 30 3.46 -5.49 -0.79
N HIS A 31 2.85 -5.59 -1.96
CA HIS A 31 1.39 -5.59 -2.06
C HIS A 31 0.83 -6.90 -1.53
N PHE A 32 -0.24 -6.79 -0.76
CA PHE A 32 -1.05 -7.94 -0.37
C PHE A 32 -1.51 -8.72 -1.61
N ASP A 33 -1.49 -10.05 -1.53
CA ASP A 33 -1.93 -10.95 -2.60
C ASP A 33 -3.41 -11.36 -2.38
N PRO A 34 -4.36 -10.74 -3.11
CA PRO A 34 -5.78 -10.96 -2.87
C PRO A 34 -6.29 -12.31 -3.39
N GLY A 35 -5.46 -13.08 -4.10
CA GLY A 35 -5.84 -14.39 -4.59
C GLY A 35 -5.47 -15.55 -3.66
N LYS A 36 -4.72 -15.30 -2.58
CA LYS A 36 -4.34 -16.30 -1.57
C LYS A 36 -5.28 -16.35 -0.36
N GLU A 37 -6.17 -15.37 -0.23
CA GLU A 37 -6.95 -15.15 0.99
C GLU A 37 -8.43 -15.48 0.86
N THR A 38 -9.13 -15.51 2.00
CA THR A 38 -10.56 -15.83 2.12
C THR A 38 -11.50 -14.77 1.56
N GLN A 39 -10.97 -13.67 1.02
CA GLN A 39 -11.79 -12.61 0.43
C GLN A 39 -12.30 -13.14 -0.92
N MET A 40 -13.62 -13.37 -1.01
CA MET A 40 -14.31 -13.98 -2.16
C MET A 40 -14.43 -13.02 -3.34
N TYR A 41 -13.31 -12.44 -3.77
CA TYR A 41 -13.21 -11.45 -4.84
C TYR A 41 -12.75 -12.05 -6.17
N GLY A 42 -12.24 -13.29 -6.18
CA GLY A 42 -11.97 -14.03 -7.41
C GLY A 42 -10.83 -13.45 -8.26
N TYR A 43 -9.78 -12.87 -7.66
CA TYR A 43 -8.66 -12.26 -8.39
C TYR A 43 -7.96 -13.23 -9.37
N TYR A 44 -7.74 -14.49 -8.98
CA TYR A 44 -7.20 -15.52 -9.88
C TYR A 44 -8.27 -16.31 -10.63
N GLU A 45 -9.56 -15.98 -10.45
CA GLU A 45 -10.70 -16.69 -11.05
C GLU A 45 -11.37 -15.88 -12.17
N HIS A 46 -11.21 -14.55 -12.13
CA HIS A 46 -11.88 -13.61 -13.01
C HIS A 46 -10.86 -12.64 -13.59
N ASP A 47 -10.58 -12.75 -14.89
CA ASP A 47 -9.63 -11.87 -15.60
C ASP A 47 -9.93 -10.38 -15.43
N ASP A 48 -11.20 -10.02 -15.24
CA ASP A 48 -11.66 -8.63 -15.10
C ASP A 48 -11.65 -8.11 -13.64
N VAL A 49 -11.13 -8.91 -12.71
CA VAL A 49 -10.80 -8.48 -11.35
C VAL A 49 -9.30 -8.21 -11.31
N ILE A 50 -8.94 -6.94 -11.17
CA ILE A 50 -7.54 -6.48 -11.20
C ILE A 50 -7.17 -5.81 -9.86
N THR A 51 -5.89 -5.56 -9.61
CA THR A 51 -5.47 -4.74 -8.46
C THR A 51 -5.23 -3.29 -8.86
N ILE A 52 -5.10 -2.40 -7.86
CA ILE A 52 -4.60 -1.02 -8.07
C ILE A 52 -3.22 -0.97 -8.73
N VAL A 53 -2.41 -2.02 -8.62
CA VAL A 53 -1.09 -2.11 -9.26
C VAL A 53 -1.24 -2.35 -10.77
N ASP A 54 -2.19 -3.19 -11.15
CA ASP A 54 -2.49 -3.47 -12.56
C ASP A 54 -3.17 -2.27 -13.22
N ALA A 55 -4.08 -1.62 -12.49
CA ALA A 55 -4.68 -0.36 -12.91
C ALA A 55 -3.61 0.73 -13.13
N GLU A 56 -2.62 0.86 -12.25
CA GLU A 56 -1.53 1.83 -12.42
C GLU A 56 -0.70 1.53 -13.68
N LYS A 57 -0.43 0.25 -14.01
CA LYS A 57 0.24 -0.13 -15.25
C LYS A 57 -0.60 0.26 -16.48
N MET A 58 -1.90 -0.03 -16.47
CA MET A 58 -2.80 0.33 -17.56
C MET A 58 -2.91 1.83 -17.77
N LEU A 59 -2.96 2.60 -16.68
CA LEU A 59 -3.00 4.06 -16.71
C LEU A 59 -1.69 4.66 -17.22
N LYS A 60 -0.55 4.12 -16.78
CA LYS A 60 0.77 4.54 -17.27
C LYS A 60 0.91 4.37 -18.79
N ASP A 61 0.30 3.33 -19.35
CA ASP A 61 0.35 3.01 -20.78
C ASP A 61 -0.80 3.65 -21.58
N ASP A 62 -1.64 4.50 -20.96
CA ASP A 62 -2.86 5.08 -21.54
C ASP A 62 -3.81 4.03 -22.18
N ASN A 63 -3.80 2.80 -21.65
CA ASN A 63 -4.53 1.66 -22.20
C ASN A 63 -5.42 0.97 -21.15
N PHE A 64 -6.38 1.73 -20.62
CA PHE A 64 -7.33 1.23 -19.62
C PHE A 64 -8.52 0.50 -20.28
N VAL A 65 -8.48 -0.83 -20.27
CA VAL A 65 -9.46 -1.71 -20.94
C VAL A 65 -9.81 -2.91 -20.06
N VAL A 66 -11.01 -3.47 -20.26
CA VAL A 66 -11.47 -4.73 -19.64
C VAL A 66 -10.57 -5.89 -20.14
N PRO A 67 -9.78 -6.55 -19.27
CA PRO A 67 -8.79 -7.55 -19.69
C PRO A 67 -9.32 -8.65 -20.58
N SER A 68 -10.49 -9.20 -20.25
CA SER A 68 -11.08 -10.32 -21.00
C SER A 68 -11.53 -9.96 -22.41
N SER A 69 -11.84 -8.69 -22.66
CA SER A 69 -12.46 -8.24 -23.93
C SER A 69 -11.67 -7.19 -24.71
N GLY A 70 -10.70 -6.54 -24.09
CA GLY A 70 -9.96 -5.41 -24.66
C GLY A 70 -10.80 -4.16 -24.91
N LYS A 71 -12.06 -4.12 -24.46
CA LYS A 71 -12.96 -2.98 -24.65
C LYS A 71 -12.81 -1.97 -23.52
N LYS A 72 -13.14 -0.71 -23.81
CA LYS A 72 -13.30 0.31 -22.78
C LYS A 72 -14.44 -0.09 -21.83
N PRO A 73 -14.23 -0.08 -20.50
CA PRO A 73 -15.30 -0.38 -19.55
C PRO A 73 -16.37 0.72 -19.58
N GLU A 74 -17.65 0.35 -19.48
CA GLU A 74 -18.72 1.33 -19.27
C GLU A 74 -18.89 1.63 -17.78
N GLN A 75 -18.61 0.64 -16.93
CA GLN A 75 -18.80 0.74 -15.49
C GLN A 75 -17.78 -0.10 -14.72
N ILE A 76 -17.05 0.54 -13.81
CA ILE A 76 -16.05 -0.12 -12.94
C ILE A 76 -16.30 0.22 -11.48
N CYS A 77 -15.73 -0.60 -10.59
CA CYS A 77 -15.63 -0.21 -9.19
C CYS A 77 -14.28 -0.51 -8.56
N PHE A 78 -13.92 0.31 -7.58
CA PHE A 78 -12.87 0.01 -6.61
C PHE A 78 -13.48 -0.61 -5.35
N ILE A 79 -12.80 -1.61 -4.79
CA ILE A 79 -13.11 -2.17 -3.47
C ILE A 79 -12.00 -1.79 -2.51
N GLN A 80 -12.35 -1.05 -1.46
CA GLN A 80 -11.39 -0.61 -0.45
C GLN A 80 -11.11 -1.68 0.59
N CYS A 81 -9.97 -1.52 1.28
CA CYS A 81 -9.55 -2.36 2.41
C CYS A 81 -9.30 -3.84 2.03
N VAL A 82 -8.96 -4.13 0.78
CA VAL A 82 -8.56 -5.49 0.37
C VAL A 82 -7.22 -5.82 1.04
N GLY A 83 -7.16 -6.88 1.84
CA GLY A 83 -5.96 -7.20 2.63
C GLY A 83 -5.65 -6.25 3.78
N SER A 84 -6.62 -5.46 4.27
CA SER A 84 -6.41 -4.50 5.34
C SER A 84 -7.65 -4.31 6.19
N ARG A 85 -7.46 -3.96 7.46
CA ARG A 85 -8.55 -3.84 8.45
C ARG A 85 -9.39 -5.11 8.55
N ASP A 86 -8.77 -6.25 8.30
CA ASP A 86 -9.40 -7.57 8.27
C ASP A 86 -8.70 -8.48 9.27
N ARG A 87 -9.39 -8.77 10.37
CA ARG A 87 -8.87 -9.62 11.44
C ARG A 87 -8.86 -11.09 11.07
N GLN A 88 -9.66 -11.52 10.09
CA GLN A 88 -9.76 -12.93 9.71
C GLN A 88 -8.50 -13.42 9.01
N ILE A 89 -7.85 -12.54 8.25
CA ILE A 89 -6.59 -12.79 7.54
C ILE A 89 -5.35 -12.31 8.32
N GLY A 90 -5.52 -11.79 9.54
CA GLY A 90 -4.42 -11.28 10.38
C GLY A 90 -4.02 -9.82 10.14
N ASN A 91 -4.46 -9.19 9.04
CA ASN A 91 -4.11 -7.82 8.68
C ASN A 91 -5.03 -6.78 9.32
N GLN A 92 -4.81 -6.52 10.62
CA GLN A 92 -5.68 -5.63 11.42
C GLN A 92 -5.44 -4.13 11.16
N TRP A 93 -4.37 -3.77 10.47
CA TRP A 93 -3.97 -2.37 10.22
C TRP A 93 -4.69 -1.78 9.00
N CYS A 94 -4.67 -0.45 8.92
CA CYS A 94 -5.02 0.27 7.71
C CYS A 94 -3.76 0.49 6.88
N SER A 95 -3.81 0.18 5.60
CA SER A 95 -2.69 0.43 4.67
C SER A 95 -2.53 1.89 4.23
N LYS A 96 -3.24 2.81 4.90
CA LYS A 96 -3.10 4.27 4.84
C LYS A 96 -3.43 4.93 3.48
N VAL A 97 -2.82 4.48 2.39
CA VAL A 97 -2.83 5.15 1.09
C VAL A 97 -3.92 4.68 0.13
N CYS A 98 -4.53 3.51 0.36
CA CYS A 98 -5.46 2.89 -0.58
C CYS A 98 -6.70 3.76 -0.91
N CYS A 99 -7.21 4.54 0.06
CA CYS A 99 -8.29 5.49 -0.18
C CYS A 99 -7.88 6.58 -1.19
N GLY A 100 -6.73 7.22 -0.97
CA GLY A 100 -6.23 8.27 -1.86
C GLY A 100 -5.86 7.75 -3.24
N ILE A 101 -5.18 6.60 -3.32
CA ILE A 101 -4.78 5.99 -4.59
C ILE A 101 -6.00 5.63 -5.45
N ALA A 102 -7.02 4.99 -4.87
CA ALA A 102 -8.22 4.65 -5.61
C ALA A 102 -8.95 5.90 -6.14
N SER A 103 -9.04 6.96 -5.33
CA SER A 103 -9.65 8.23 -5.76
C SER A 103 -8.83 8.91 -6.87
N LYS A 104 -7.50 8.91 -6.77
CA LYS A 104 -6.58 9.40 -7.82
C LYS A 104 -6.75 8.62 -9.11
N GLN A 105 -6.70 7.30 -9.05
CA GLN A 105 -6.88 6.44 -10.23
C GLN A 105 -8.29 6.60 -10.81
N ALA A 106 -9.32 6.76 -9.98
CA ALA A 106 -10.68 7.04 -10.44
C ALA A 106 -10.76 8.38 -11.22
N ILE A 107 -10.08 9.43 -10.76
CA ILE A 107 -9.95 10.70 -11.49
C ILE A 107 -9.29 10.46 -12.85
N GLU A 108 -8.13 9.80 -12.88
CA GLU A 108 -7.38 9.56 -14.12
C GLU A 108 -8.19 8.73 -15.12
N ILE A 109 -8.88 7.68 -14.66
CA ILE A 109 -9.77 6.87 -15.50
C ILE A 109 -10.88 7.74 -16.09
N ARG A 110 -11.47 8.66 -15.31
CA ARG A 110 -12.50 9.58 -15.81
C ARG A 110 -11.95 10.62 -16.78
N ASP A 111 -10.67 10.96 -16.69
CA ASP A 111 -9.99 11.86 -17.64
C ASP A 111 -9.75 11.20 -19.00
N ILE A 112 -9.27 9.95 -19.02
CA ILE A 112 -9.04 9.21 -20.27
C ILE A 112 -10.30 8.55 -20.84
N LEU A 113 -11.29 8.24 -19.98
CA LEU A 113 -12.56 7.62 -20.33
C LEU A 113 -13.76 8.36 -19.69
N PRO A 114 -14.14 9.54 -20.23
CA PRO A 114 -15.17 10.42 -19.66
C PRO A 114 -16.59 9.84 -19.63
N GLU A 115 -16.84 8.69 -20.25
CA GLU A 115 -18.15 8.01 -20.22
C GLU A 115 -18.20 6.87 -19.18
N THR A 116 -17.05 6.43 -18.65
CA THR A 116 -16.97 5.31 -17.69
C THR A 116 -17.54 5.71 -16.34
N ARG A 117 -18.56 5.00 -15.84
CA ARG A 117 -19.04 5.21 -14.47
C ARG A 117 -18.09 4.53 -13.48
N VAL A 118 -17.55 5.30 -12.55
CA VAL A 118 -16.63 4.80 -11.52
C VAL A 118 -17.31 4.82 -10.16
N PHE A 119 -17.23 3.70 -9.46
CA PHE A 119 -17.73 3.52 -8.09
C PHE A 119 -16.58 3.17 -7.15
N ILE A 120 -16.65 3.62 -5.91
CA ILE A 120 -15.70 3.25 -4.84
C ILE A 120 -16.51 2.72 -3.66
N PHE A 121 -16.38 1.42 -3.38
CA PHE A 121 -16.99 0.79 -2.21
C PHE A 121 -16.05 0.87 -1.02
N TYR A 122 -16.54 1.46 0.07
CA TYR A 122 -15.70 1.76 1.23
C TYR A 122 -16.41 1.57 2.57
N ILE A 123 -15.61 1.32 3.62
CA ILE A 123 -16.08 1.34 5.01
C ILE A 123 -16.00 2.77 5.56
N ASP A 124 -14.80 3.34 5.52
CA ASP A 124 -14.51 4.75 5.83
C ASP A 124 -13.53 5.29 4.78
N MET A 125 -13.77 6.50 4.27
CA MET A 125 -12.80 7.21 3.45
C MET A 125 -11.78 7.89 4.37
N ARG A 126 -10.49 7.59 4.16
CA ARG A 126 -9.38 8.11 4.98
C ARG A 126 -8.51 9.06 4.17
N MET A 127 -9.09 10.21 3.84
CA MET A 127 -8.48 11.26 3.01
C MET A 127 -7.84 12.31 3.93
N TYR A 128 -6.68 11.99 4.49
CA TYR A 128 -6.06 12.83 5.51
C TYR A 128 -5.40 14.07 4.92
N GLY A 129 -5.34 15.14 5.72
CA GLY A 129 -4.72 16.41 5.31
C GLY A 129 -5.44 17.03 4.11
N PHE A 130 -4.65 17.50 3.14
CA PHE A 130 -5.19 18.17 1.95
C PHE A 130 -5.80 17.22 0.92
N TRP A 131 -5.66 15.90 1.08
CA TRP A 131 -6.29 14.93 0.17
C TRP A 131 -7.81 15.00 0.18
N GLU A 132 -8.41 15.49 1.27
CA GLU A 132 -9.85 15.74 1.37
C GLU A 132 -10.32 16.68 0.24
N ASP A 133 -9.68 17.85 0.11
CA ASP A 133 -10.05 18.84 -0.91
C ASP A 133 -9.43 18.51 -2.27
N GLU A 134 -8.13 18.19 -2.29
CA GLU A 134 -7.38 18.08 -3.54
C GLU A 134 -7.70 16.83 -4.34
N ILE A 135 -8.23 15.78 -3.71
CA ILE A 135 -8.51 14.50 -4.35
C ILE A 135 -9.97 14.08 -4.13
N TYR A 136 -10.43 14.00 -2.88
CA TYR A 136 -11.74 13.40 -2.59
C TYR A 136 -12.92 14.25 -3.08
N TRP A 137 -12.93 15.54 -2.78
CA TRP A 137 -13.95 16.45 -3.29
C TRP A 137 -13.88 16.58 -4.81
N LYS A 138 -12.69 16.79 -5.39
CA LYS A 138 -12.53 16.87 -6.85
C LYS A 138 -12.98 15.61 -7.60
N ALA A 139 -12.69 14.42 -7.05
CA ALA A 139 -13.17 13.16 -7.62
C ALA A 139 -14.70 13.13 -7.74
N GLN A 140 -15.41 13.63 -6.73
CA GLN A 140 -16.88 13.66 -6.73
C GLN A 140 -17.42 14.78 -7.62
N GLU A 141 -16.96 16.01 -7.40
CA GLU A 141 -17.56 17.21 -7.98
C GLU A 141 -17.17 17.44 -9.43
N GLU A 142 -15.90 17.20 -9.77
CA GLU A 142 -15.37 17.45 -11.11
C GLU A 142 -15.44 16.20 -11.99
N LYS A 143 -15.24 15.02 -11.40
CA LYS A 143 -15.14 13.75 -12.14
C LYS A 143 -16.33 12.82 -11.98
N ASN A 144 -17.31 13.16 -11.13
CA ASN A 144 -18.52 12.37 -10.88
C ASN A 144 -18.21 10.92 -10.43
N VAL A 145 -17.16 10.72 -9.63
CA VAL A 145 -16.85 9.44 -9.00
C VAL A 145 -17.86 9.19 -7.87
N ASN A 146 -18.46 8.00 -7.87
CA ASN A 146 -19.51 7.64 -6.92
C ASN A 146 -18.92 6.89 -5.72
N TYR A 147 -19.18 7.37 -4.51
CA TYR A 147 -18.72 6.72 -3.29
C TYR A 147 -19.89 6.01 -2.62
N ILE A 148 -19.78 4.70 -2.44
CA ILE A 148 -20.81 3.88 -1.82
C ILE A 148 -20.26 3.33 -0.52
N ARG A 149 -20.85 3.75 0.59
CA ARG A 149 -20.51 3.23 1.90
C ARG A 149 -21.12 1.84 2.07
N GLY A 150 -20.29 0.82 1.89
CA GLY A 150 -20.75 -0.55 1.86
C GLY A 150 -19.63 -1.57 1.97
N ILE A 151 -19.99 -2.76 2.44
CA ILE A 151 -19.07 -3.90 2.55
C ILE A 151 -19.41 -4.84 1.40
N VAL A 152 -18.44 -5.04 0.50
CA VAL A 152 -18.54 -6.05 -0.55
C VAL A 152 -18.18 -7.40 0.05
N THR A 153 -19.09 -8.36 -0.08
CA THR A 153 -18.95 -9.70 0.49
C THR A 153 -18.43 -10.71 -0.53
N GLU A 154 -18.88 -10.61 -1.78
CA GLU A 154 -18.48 -11.54 -2.84
C GLU A 154 -18.57 -10.90 -4.23
N ILE A 155 -17.73 -11.40 -5.14
CA ILE A 155 -17.81 -11.13 -6.57
C ILE A 155 -18.10 -12.45 -7.26
N THR A 156 -19.09 -12.43 -8.15
CA THR A 156 -19.44 -13.60 -8.97
C THR A 156 -19.54 -13.19 -10.43
N LYS A 157 -19.39 -14.13 -11.38
CA LYS A 157 -19.52 -13.83 -12.81
C LYS A 157 -20.92 -14.19 -13.32
N ARG A 158 -21.56 -13.29 -14.08
CA ARG A 158 -22.84 -13.53 -14.75
C ARG A 158 -22.77 -13.10 -16.21
N GLY A 159 -22.53 -14.06 -17.10
CA GLY A 159 -22.23 -13.78 -18.50
C GLY A 159 -20.92 -13.02 -18.63
N ASP A 160 -20.96 -11.87 -19.28
CA ASP A 160 -19.77 -11.03 -19.53
C ASP A 160 -19.53 -9.95 -18.46
N LYS A 161 -20.36 -9.92 -17.40
CA LYS A 161 -20.23 -8.93 -16.31
C LYS A 161 -19.85 -9.61 -15.00
N LEU A 162 -19.11 -8.87 -14.17
CA LEU A 162 -18.90 -9.18 -12.76
C LEU A 162 -20.07 -8.66 -11.95
N LEU A 163 -20.49 -9.42 -10.96
CA LEU A 163 -21.63 -9.11 -10.10
C LEU A 163 -21.11 -8.90 -8.69
N VAL A 164 -21.03 -7.64 -8.29
CA VAL A 164 -20.51 -7.21 -6.99
C VAL A 164 -21.66 -7.23 -5.99
N LYS A 165 -21.56 -8.09 -4.98
CA LYS A 165 -22.59 -8.25 -3.95
C LYS A 165 -22.09 -7.79 -2.60
N GLY A 166 -22.99 -7.20 -1.83
CA GLY A 166 -22.68 -6.73 -0.49
C GLY A 166 -23.86 -6.02 0.16
N GLU A 167 -23.55 -5.11 1.08
CA GLU A 167 -24.52 -4.28 1.76
C GLU A 167 -24.21 -2.80 1.55
N ASP A 168 -25.21 -2.03 1.14
CA ASP A 168 -25.19 -0.56 1.26
C ASP A 168 -25.58 -0.21 2.69
N THR A 169 -24.60 0.22 3.47
CA THR A 169 -24.78 0.53 4.89
C THR A 169 -25.44 1.87 5.15
N THR A 170 -25.48 2.75 4.14
CA THR A 170 -26.21 4.02 4.22
C THR A 170 -27.71 3.76 4.13
N MET A 171 -28.11 2.86 3.23
CA MET A 171 -29.51 2.48 3.03
C MET A 171 -29.95 1.28 3.88
N GLY A 172 -29.01 0.53 4.46
CA GLY A 172 -29.29 -0.68 5.24
C GLY A 172 -29.91 -1.80 4.41
N ARG A 173 -29.46 -1.98 3.16
CA ARG A 173 -30.03 -2.97 2.23
C ARG A 173 -28.96 -3.75 1.47
N PRO A 174 -29.25 -5.01 1.08
CA PRO A 174 -28.37 -5.74 0.19
C PRO A 174 -28.26 -5.02 -1.17
N MET A 175 -27.07 -5.08 -1.76
CA MET A 175 -26.78 -4.55 -3.08
C MET A 175 -26.19 -5.65 -3.97
N GLU A 176 -26.57 -5.62 -5.23
CA GLU A 176 -26.05 -6.48 -6.29
C GLU A 176 -25.90 -5.62 -7.54
N ILE A 177 -24.66 -5.27 -7.89
CA ILE A 177 -24.37 -4.29 -8.94
C ILE A 177 -23.48 -4.92 -10.01
N PRO A 178 -23.91 -4.96 -11.29
CA PRO A 178 -23.08 -5.48 -12.37
C PRO A 178 -21.96 -4.48 -12.71
N MET A 179 -20.75 -4.98 -12.94
CA MET A 179 -19.55 -4.22 -13.29
C MET A 179 -18.88 -4.86 -14.51
N ASP A 180 -18.24 -4.05 -15.35
CA ASP A 180 -17.34 -4.53 -16.41
C ASP A 180 -16.01 -4.99 -15.84
N MET A 181 -15.53 -4.31 -14.79
CA MET A 181 -14.25 -4.55 -14.16
C MET A 181 -14.31 -4.17 -12.68
N VAL A 182 -13.58 -4.90 -11.86
CA VAL A 182 -13.38 -4.59 -10.45
C VAL A 182 -11.90 -4.35 -10.18
N VAL A 183 -11.58 -3.27 -9.46
CA VAL A 183 -10.23 -2.91 -9.03
C VAL A 183 -10.13 -3.11 -7.52
N LEU A 184 -9.23 -4.00 -7.09
CA LEU A 184 -8.98 -4.30 -5.69
C LEU A 184 -7.91 -3.35 -5.15
N SER A 185 -8.28 -2.52 -4.16
CA SER A 185 -7.36 -1.64 -3.46
C SER A 185 -6.57 -2.42 -2.40
N VAL A 186 -5.61 -3.21 -2.88
CA VAL A 186 -4.78 -4.11 -2.05
C VAL A 186 -3.90 -3.34 -1.06
N GLY A 187 -3.76 -3.92 0.13
CA GLY A 187 -2.98 -3.38 1.23
C GLY A 187 -1.46 -3.50 1.07
N MET A 188 -0.76 -2.97 2.07
CA MET A 188 0.69 -3.03 2.23
C MET A 188 1.05 -4.05 3.31
N GLU A 189 1.95 -4.96 2.98
CA GLU A 189 2.55 -5.94 3.88
C GLU A 189 4.06 -5.73 3.96
N PRO A 190 4.73 -6.20 5.02
CA PRO A 190 6.19 -6.21 5.07
C PRO A 190 6.75 -6.92 3.83
N SER A 191 7.68 -6.27 3.13
CA SER A 191 8.35 -6.92 1.99
C SER A 191 9.23 -8.07 2.47
N GLU A 192 9.49 -9.04 1.59
CA GLU A 192 10.49 -10.08 1.84
C GLU A 192 11.84 -9.47 2.28
N GLY A 193 12.28 -8.40 1.61
CA GLY A 193 13.49 -7.67 1.97
C GLY A 193 13.44 -7.07 3.39
N THR A 194 12.29 -6.56 3.83
CA THR A 194 12.09 -6.05 5.19
C THR A 194 12.24 -7.16 6.23
N THR A 195 11.64 -8.34 5.99
CA THR A 195 11.80 -9.50 6.88
C THR A 195 13.25 -10.01 6.89
N GLN A 196 13.89 -10.15 5.72
CA GLN A 196 15.29 -10.57 5.61
C GLN A 196 16.24 -9.61 6.33
N MET A 197 16.03 -8.29 6.20
CA MET A 197 16.85 -7.29 6.90
C MET A 197 16.62 -7.32 8.41
N ALA A 198 15.38 -7.55 8.85
CA ALA A 198 15.10 -7.74 10.27
C ALA A 198 15.85 -8.95 10.84
N ASP A 199 15.87 -10.08 10.12
CA ASP A 199 16.61 -11.27 10.53
C ASP A 199 18.13 -11.08 10.50
N THR A 200 18.64 -10.37 9.48
CA THR A 200 20.08 -10.11 9.28
C THR A 200 20.62 -9.22 10.39
N PHE A 201 19.93 -8.10 10.66
CA PHE A 201 20.36 -7.12 11.67
C PHE A 201 19.77 -7.38 13.07
N LYS A 202 19.04 -8.49 13.25
CA LYS A 202 18.36 -8.85 14.50
C LYS A 202 17.44 -7.73 15.02
N LEU A 203 16.73 -7.09 14.09
CA LEU A 203 15.79 -6.02 14.39
C LEU A 203 14.49 -6.63 14.93
N PRO A 204 13.99 -6.15 16.07
CA PRO A 204 12.68 -6.57 16.55
C PRO A 204 11.60 -6.05 15.60
N LEU A 205 10.72 -6.94 15.18
CA LEU A 205 9.49 -6.56 14.50
C LEU A 205 8.46 -6.07 15.52
N GLU A 206 7.59 -5.15 15.11
CA GLU A 206 6.39 -4.83 15.86
C GLU A 206 5.28 -5.87 15.58
N SER A 207 4.13 -5.75 16.25
CA SER A 207 3.08 -6.77 16.26
C SER A 207 2.46 -7.08 14.89
N HIS A 208 2.59 -6.18 13.91
CA HIS A 208 2.08 -6.34 12.54
C HIS A 208 3.17 -6.78 11.54
N GLY A 209 4.38 -7.10 12.03
CA GLY A 209 5.46 -7.67 11.22
C GLY A 209 6.38 -6.65 10.54
N PHE A 210 6.19 -5.34 10.75
CA PHE A 210 7.12 -4.31 10.26
C PHE A 210 8.27 -4.09 11.25
N ILE A 211 9.34 -3.41 10.81
CA ILE A 211 10.49 -3.14 11.69
C ILE A 211 10.09 -2.16 12.80
N GLY A 212 10.26 -2.58 14.05
CA GLY A 212 9.87 -1.82 15.22
C GLY A 212 10.82 -0.65 15.52
N THR A 213 10.23 0.50 15.85
CA THR A 213 10.94 1.71 16.28
C THR A 213 10.84 1.90 17.79
N THR A 214 11.73 2.72 18.37
CA THR A 214 11.90 2.80 19.83
C THR A 214 11.28 4.01 20.52
N GLY A 215 10.94 5.09 19.79
CA GLY A 215 10.40 6.31 20.42
C GLY A 215 9.00 6.69 19.96
N GLY A 216 8.25 5.77 19.36
CA GLY A 216 6.90 6.02 18.88
C GLY A 216 6.84 7.28 18.01
N ALA A 217 5.90 8.16 18.30
CA ALA A 217 5.71 9.41 17.55
C ALA A 217 6.91 10.39 17.62
N LEU A 218 7.76 10.28 18.63
CA LEU A 218 8.93 11.19 18.80
C LEU A 218 10.18 10.68 18.09
N ASN A 219 10.22 9.41 17.72
CA ASN A 219 11.35 8.81 17.02
C ASN A 219 10.87 7.63 16.17
N THR A 220 10.55 7.96 14.93
CA THR A 220 9.97 7.05 13.94
C THR A 220 10.99 6.29 13.11
N VAL A 221 12.29 6.47 13.37
CA VAL A 221 13.37 5.92 12.50
C VAL A 221 14.42 5.12 13.27
N GLN A 222 14.52 5.26 14.59
CA GLN A 222 15.53 4.56 15.38
C GLN A 222 15.04 3.19 15.87
N THR A 223 15.81 2.15 15.56
CA THR A 223 15.54 0.78 16.00
C THR A 223 16.16 0.50 17.38
N LYS A 224 15.92 -0.70 17.95
CA LYS A 224 16.56 -1.13 19.20
C LYS A 224 18.05 -1.46 19.01
N VAL A 225 18.50 -1.68 17.79
CA VAL A 225 19.89 -2.03 17.49
C VAL A 225 20.66 -0.73 17.23
N PRO A 226 21.66 -0.38 18.08
CA PRO A 226 22.45 0.82 17.88
C PRO A 226 23.10 0.84 16.49
N GLY A 227 23.13 2.00 15.84
CA GLY A 227 23.70 2.15 14.50
C GLY A 227 22.82 1.64 13.35
N VAL A 228 21.69 0.97 13.63
CA VAL A 228 20.73 0.53 12.61
C VAL A 228 19.43 1.33 12.72
N PHE A 229 19.01 1.92 11.61
CA PHE A 229 17.82 2.76 11.49
C PHE A 229 16.88 2.17 10.44
N VAL A 230 15.63 2.64 10.42
CA VAL A 230 14.62 2.25 9.43
C VAL A 230 13.97 3.50 8.84
N ALA A 231 13.58 3.44 7.57
CA ALA A 231 12.87 4.52 6.89
C ALA A 231 11.78 4.01 5.95
N GLY A 232 10.73 4.83 5.80
CA GLY A 232 9.61 4.57 4.89
C GLY A 232 8.81 3.32 5.26
N ALA A 233 8.25 2.68 4.23
CA ALA A 233 7.27 1.61 4.40
C ALA A 233 7.80 0.33 5.08
N ALA A 234 9.12 0.20 5.28
CA ALA A 234 9.71 -0.88 6.05
C ALA A 234 9.34 -0.82 7.55
N ALA A 235 8.96 0.36 8.05
CA ALA A 235 8.50 0.57 9.43
C ALA A 235 6.97 0.54 9.59
N GLY A 236 6.22 0.31 8.51
CA GLY A 236 4.75 0.32 8.49
C GLY A 236 4.18 1.06 7.28
N PRO A 237 2.87 0.93 6.99
CA PRO A 237 2.24 1.61 5.86
C PRO A 237 2.47 3.12 5.88
N ALA A 238 3.05 3.65 4.80
CA ALA A 238 3.45 5.05 4.66
C ALA A 238 3.18 5.53 3.24
N ASP A 239 2.86 6.82 3.09
CA ASP A 239 2.84 7.47 1.79
C ASP A 239 4.25 7.95 1.39
N LEU A 240 4.34 8.61 0.24
CA LEU A 240 5.60 9.13 -0.28
C LEU A 240 6.17 10.26 0.60
N GLU A 241 5.34 11.18 1.08
CA GLU A 241 5.78 12.34 1.85
C GLU A 241 6.36 11.92 3.20
N ASP A 242 5.70 10.98 3.87
CA ASP A 242 6.19 10.36 5.09
C ASP A 242 7.48 9.58 4.83
N SER A 243 7.54 8.81 3.75
CA SER A 243 8.72 8.02 3.41
C SER A 243 9.95 8.89 3.15
N ILE A 244 9.76 10.01 2.43
CA ILE A 244 10.81 11.02 2.18
C ILE A 244 11.24 11.66 3.50
N SER A 245 10.28 12.09 4.32
CA SER A 245 10.54 12.73 5.62
C SER A 245 11.29 11.80 6.58
N MET A 246 10.88 10.52 6.63
CA MET A 246 11.56 9.47 7.40
C MET A 246 12.98 9.22 6.88
N GLY A 247 13.18 9.22 5.56
CA GLY A 247 14.53 9.10 4.97
C GLY A 247 15.47 10.20 5.47
N GLY A 248 15.02 11.46 5.44
CA GLY A 248 15.78 12.59 5.98
C GLY A 248 16.07 12.45 7.48
N ALA A 249 15.06 12.06 8.27
CA ALA A 249 15.22 11.85 9.70
C ALA A 249 16.19 10.70 10.04
N ALA A 250 16.14 9.59 9.30
CA ALA A 250 17.03 8.44 9.48
C ALA A 250 18.49 8.81 9.20
N VAL A 251 18.75 9.54 8.10
CA VAL A 251 20.10 10.04 7.77
C VAL A 251 20.64 10.95 8.86
N MET A 252 19.83 11.89 9.36
CA MET A 252 20.26 12.79 10.45
C MET A 252 20.62 12.02 11.73
N LYS A 253 19.85 10.99 12.08
CA LYS A 253 20.14 10.13 13.24
C LYS A 253 21.39 9.27 13.03
N ALA A 254 21.58 8.73 11.82
CA ALA A 254 22.78 7.98 11.45
C ALA A 254 24.04 8.84 11.56
N CYS A 255 24.05 10.03 10.95
CA CYS A 255 25.17 10.97 11.05
C CYS A 255 25.47 11.40 12.50
N ALA A 256 24.43 11.68 13.29
CA ALA A 256 24.59 12.03 14.71
C ALA A 256 25.17 10.87 15.53
N PHE A 257 24.77 9.64 15.22
CA PHE A 257 25.32 8.43 15.83
C PHE A 257 26.81 8.28 15.50
N LEU A 258 27.20 8.38 14.23
CA LEU A 258 28.60 8.32 13.79
C LEU A 258 29.47 9.36 14.49
N ARG A 259 29.03 10.63 14.51
CA ARG A 259 29.78 11.71 15.18
C ARG A 259 29.96 11.46 16.67
N LYS A 260 28.93 10.96 17.37
CA LYS A 260 29.03 10.65 18.79
C LYS A 260 30.02 9.51 19.04
N SER A 261 30.02 8.53 18.16
CA SER A 261 30.91 7.38 18.23
C SER A 261 32.38 7.74 17.98
N GLU A 262 32.67 8.68 17.06
CA GLU A 262 34.02 9.22 16.86
C GLU A 262 34.53 10.05 18.06
N LEU A 263 33.62 10.63 18.84
CA LEU A 263 33.94 11.48 19.99
C LEU A 263 34.14 10.71 21.31
N GLN A 264 33.89 9.40 21.36
CA GLN A 264 34.15 8.61 22.56
C GLN A 264 35.66 8.29 22.65
N PRO A 265 36.38 8.74 23.69
CA PRO A 265 37.78 8.38 23.87
C PRO A 265 37.92 6.86 24.08
N ALA A 266 38.97 6.30 23.48
CA ALA A 266 39.33 4.88 23.52
C ALA A 266 39.51 4.33 24.95
#